data_AF-A0A6V7VZC9-F1
#
_entry.id   AF-A0A6V7VZC9-F1
#
_cell.length_a   1.000
_cell.length_b   1.000
_cell.length_c   1.000
_cell.angle_alpha   90.00
_cell.angle_beta   90.00
_cell.angle_gamma   90.00
#
_symmetry.space_group_name_H-M   'P 1'
#
loop_
_entity.id
_entity.type
_entity.pdbx_description
1 polymer ?
#
loop_
_entity_poly.entity_id
_entity_poly.type
_entity_poly.pdbx_seq_one_letter_code
_entity_poly.pdbx_strand_id
1 'polypeptide(L)'
;SYHDPKRGCYIKPLVIKPPKAYRIIAFDFETMQYREGEKGKMHDVNFIGVKVNCPDCITTGPDPDCSVCGEHRTITFSTRSFQKTPVDIQNVTENPLEEFVSWIIDSTVTDTVAFSHFGGRFDMVLVFKELFLRGLTPDMIKKGNKLYEMKVKVGKKNWVIFRDTFNLMPMSLASLVPAFALSVEDKPFFPHMVNRPENYGKEIFPVKDDYLADGMMPDKRAQFDKWYEQHKNEPFNLDEALASYCTNDVEILMAALIAFRREFLDVSNGLDVLREAMTIASACMKHFRTNHLTSQHLGIVPEKGYDNADNQSLLALRFLAWYAEEHNVNIRNAYSKEGEKRLGIIG
;
A
#
# COMPACT_ATOMS: atom_id res chain seq x y z
N SER A 1 -35.42 -8.50 -0.67
CA SER A 1 -34.94 -8.71 -2.05
C SER A 1 -33.44 -8.57 -2.01
N TYR A 2 -32.71 -9.67 -1.82
CA TYR A 2 -31.27 -9.67 -1.52
C TYR A 2 -30.37 -9.84 -2.78
N HIS A 3 -30.97 -9.96 -3.96
CA HIS A 3 -30.26 -9.99 -5.22
C HIS A 3 -30.64 -8.76 -6.05
N ASP A 4 -29.66 -7.93 -6.38
CA ASP A 4 -29.79 -6.99 -7.49
C ASP A 4 -29.97 -7.82 -8.77
N PRO A 5 -31.13 -7.77 -9.45
CA PRO A 5 -31.39 -8.56 -10.64
C PRO A 5 -30.35 -8.32 -11.74
N LYS A 6 -29.67 -7.16 -11.73
CA LYS A 6 -28.62 -6.80 -12.69
C LYS A 6 -27.28 -7.50 -12.40
N ARG A 7 -27.02 -7.87 -11.14
CA ARG A 7 -25.77 -8.53 -10.72
C ARG A 7 -25.77 -10.03 -10.99
N GLY A 8 -26.93 -10.69 -11.04
CA GLY A 8 -27.05 -12.13 -11.28
C GLY A 8 -26.63 -12.98 -10.07
N CYS A 9 -26.80 -14.31 -10.18
CA CYS A 9 -26.56 -15.25 -9.07
C CYS A 9 -25.16 -15.91 -9.11
N TYR A 10 -24.30 -15.54 -10.06
CA TYR A 10 -22.99 -16.17 -10.27
C TYR A 10 -21.88 -15.12 -10.26
N ILE A 11 -20.70 -15.50 -9.78
CA ILE A 11 -19.49 -14.69 -9.91
C ILE A 11 -19.19 -14.55 -11.40
N LYS A 12 -19.08 -13.30 -11.86
CA LYS A 12 -18.87 -13.02 -13.28
C LYS A 12 -17.39 -13.21 -13.66
N PRO A 13 -17.10 -13.86 -14.80
CA PRO A 13 -15.80 -13.77 -15.44
C PRO A 13 -15.42 -12.30 -15.70
N LEU A 14 -14.13 -12.02 -15.74
CA LEU A 14 -13.60 -10.69 -16.03
C LEU A 14 -12.99 -10.66 -17.43
N VAL A 15 -13.11 -9.52 -18.09
CA VAL A 15 -12.44 -9.26 -19.36
C VAL A 15 -11.20 -8.42 -19.07
N ILE A 16 -10.05 -8.80 -19.64
CA ILE A 16 -8.82 -8.02 -19.55
C ILE A 16 -9.09 -6.63 -20.11
N LYS A 17 -8.80 -5.60 -19.31
CA LYS A 17 -8.91 -4.22 -19.78
C LYS A 17 -7.73 -3.93 -20.70
N PRO A 18 -7.92 -3.10 -21.74
CA PRO A 18 -6.80 -2.68 -22.57
C PRO A 18 -5.70 -2.04 -21.69
N PRO A 19 -4.42 -2.20 -22.09
CA PRO A 19 -3.31 -1.50 -21.45
C PRO A 19 -3.61 0.00 -21.40
N LYS A 20 -3.33 0.62 -20.26
CA LYS A 20 -3.46 2.07 -20.08
C LYS A 20 -2.13 2.57 -19.51
N ALA A 21 -1.56 3.58 -20.14
CA ALA A 21 -0.40 4.26 -19.60
C ALA A 21 -0.70 4.81 -18.19
N TYR A 22 0.20 4.53 -17.26
CA TYR A 22 0.11 4.99 -15.87
C TYR A 22 1.52 5.13 -15.30
N ARG A 23 1.68 6.00 -14.32
CA ARG A 23 2.96 6.26 -13.66
C ARG A 23 3.09 5.36 -12.44
N ILE A 24 4.27 4.77 -12.25
CA ILE A 24 4.65 3.98 -11.08
C ILE A 24 5.62 4.81 -10.27
N ILE A 25 5.34 4.98 -8.98
CA ILE A 25 6.24 5.63 -8.05
C ILE A 25 6.57 4.64 -6.94
N ALA A 26 7.84 4.43 -6.64
CA ALA A 26 8.29 3.82 -5.39
C ALA A 26 8.79 4.96 -4.48
N PHE A 27 8.39 4.95 -3.22
CA PHE A 27 8.83 5.95 -2.25
C PHE A 27 9.03 5.33 -0.87
N ASP A 28 9.90 5.95 -0.09
CA ASP A 28 10.22 5.55 1.29
C ASP A 28 10.57 6.78 2.12
N PHE A 29 10.17 6.79 3.39
CA PHE A 29 10.39 7.92 4.31
C PHE A 29 11.35 7.54 5.42
N GLU A 30 12.35 8.39 5.63
CA GLU A 30 13.07 8.43 6.90
C GLU A 30 12.48 9.49 7.82
N THR A 31 12.42 9.16 9.11
CA THR A 31 11.82 10.01 10.13
C THR A 31 12.73 10.16 11.33
N MET A 32 12.78 11.39 11.85
CA MET A 32 13.39 11.66 13.15
C MET A 32 12.39 11.32 14.25
N GLN A 33 12.88 10.81 15.38
CA GLN A 33 12.09 10.43 16.56
C GLN A 33 12.59 11.15 17.82
N TYR A 34 12.71 12.47 17.73
CA TYR A 34 13.34 13.30 18.78
C TYR A 34 12.32 14.10 19.61
N ARG A 35 11.12 14.35 19.07
CA ARG A 35 10.06 15.06 19.80
C ARG A 35 9.17 14.08 20.57
N GLU A 36 8.90 14.38 21.83
CA GLU A 36 7.89 13.66 22.62
C GLU A 36 6.49 14.18 22.29
N GLY A 37 5.56 13.27 22.01
CA GLY A 37 4.13 13.54 21.92
C GLY A 37 3.36 12.83 23.03
N GLU A 38 2.05 13.13 23.15
CA GLU A 38 1.19 12.63 24.23
C GLU A 38 1.15 11.08 24.36
N LYS A 39 1.42 10.35 23.28
CA LYS A 39 1.37 8.87 23.23
C LYS A 39 2.70 8.22 22.83
N GLY A 40 3.80 8.97 22.93
CA GLY A 40 5.13 8.51 22.54
C GLY A 40 5.82 9.47 21.57
N LYS A 41 6.96 9.05 21.04
CA LYS A 41 7.77 9.87 20.13
C LYS A 41 7.02 10.16 18.83
N MET A 42 7.04 11.41 18.40
CA MET A 42 6.50 11.83 17.11
C MET A 42 7.50 11.51 15.99
N HIS A 43 6.98 11.04 14.87
CA HIS A 43 7.74 10.83 13.64
C HIS A 43 7.65 12.08 12.77
N ASP A 44 8.76 12.78 12.64
CA ASP A 44 8.90 13.94 11.75
C ASP A 44 9.72 13.53 10.52
N VAL A 45 9.12 13.59 9.33
CA VAL A 45 9.76 13.20 8.06
C VAL A 45 10.89 14.17 7.74
N ASN A 46 12.11 13.65 7.57
CA ASN A 46 13.29 14.46 7.29
C ASN A 46 13.96 14.12 5.96
N PHE A 47 13.68 12.94 5.42
CA PHE A 47 14.16 12.52 4.11
C PHE A 47 13.12 11.64 3.43
N ILE A 48 12.93 11.85 2.13
CA ILE A 48 12.05 11.05 1.28
C ILE A 48 12.84 10.70 0.02
N GLY A 49 12.97 9.41 -0.25
CA GLY A 49 13.45 8.87 -1.52
C GLY A 49 12.27 8.60 -2.45
N VAL A 50 12.43 8.87 -3.74
CA VAL A 50 11.42 8.59 -4.76
C VAL A 50 12.07 8.06 -6.03
N LYS A 51 11.53 6.96 -6.55
CA LYS A 51 11.86 6.41 -7.87
C LYS A 51 10.62 6.41 -8.77
N VAL A 52 10.75 6.90 -10.00
CA VAL A 52 9.65 7.01 -10.98
C VAL A 52 9.91 6.08 -12.17
N ASN A 53 8.87 5.37 -12.61
CA ASN A 53 8.89 4.57 -13.83
C ASN A 53 7.49 4.45 -14.46
N CYS A 54 7.38 3.80 -15.61
CA CYS A 54 6.11 3.44 -16.24
C CYS A 54 6.24 2.11 -17.00
N PRO A 55 5.12 1.44 -17.35
CA PRO A 55 5.15 0.20 -18.12
C PRO A 55 5.98 0.26 -19.41
N ASP A 56 5.92 1.39 -20.13
CA ASP A 56 6.60 1.56 -21.41
C ASP A 56 8.11 1.66 -21.19
N CYS A 57 8.57 2.56 -20.31
CA CYS A 57 9.99 2.70 -19.97
C CYS A 57 10.61 1.45 -19.33
N ILE A 58 9.82 0.63 -18.62
CA ILE A 58 10.28 -0.69 -18.15
C ILE A 58 10.64 -1.60 -19.32
N THR A 59 9.91 -1.51 -20.44
CA THR A 59 10.05 -2.40 -21.59
C THR A 59 11.06 -1.87 -22.61
N THR A 60 11.03 -0.58 -22.90
CA THR A 60 11.86 0.07 -23.94
C THR A 60 13.14 0.68 -23.39
N GLY A 61 13.30 0.75 -22.07
CA GLY A 61 14.35 1.52 -21.41
C GLY A 61 13.90 2.95 -21.05
N PRO A 62 14.65 3.62 -20.16
CA PRO A 62 14.33 4.97 -19.72
C PRO A 62 14.44 5.97 -20.88
N ASP A 63 13.38 6.74 -21.08
CA ASP A 63 13.30 7.83 -22.06
C ASP A 63 13.15 9.18 -21.32
N PRO A 64 14.09 10.13 -21.45
CA PRO A 64 14.01 11.45 -20.81
C PRO A 64 12.77 12.25 -21.22
N ASP A 65 12.26 12.05 -22.45
CA ASP A 65 11.10 12.76 -22.99
C ASP A 65 9.77 12.03 -22.73
N CYS A 66 9.80 10.98 -21.89
CA CYS A 66 8.61 10.21 -21.55
C CYS A 66 7.55 11.08 -20.87
N SER A 67 6.44 11.33 -21.57
CA SER A 67 5.31 12.11 -21.03
C SER A 67 4.69 11.55 -19.74
N VAL A 68 4.90 10.27 -19.42
CA VAL A 68 4.38 9.64 -18.20
C VAL A 68 5.35 9.79 -17.03
N CYS A 69 6.63 9.54 -17.26
CA CYS A 69 7.63 9.56 -16.20
C CYS A 69 8.23 10.95 -15.96
N GLY A 70 8.21 11.84 -16.97
CA GLY A 70 8.88 13.13 -16.96
C GLY A 70 10.39 13.01 -17.18
N GLU A 71 11.15 14.05 -16.88
CA GLU A 71 12.62 14.08 -17.01
C GLU A 71 13.31 13.30 -15.87
N HIS A 72 12.88 13.54 -14.63
CA HIS A 72 13.54 13.00 -13.43
C HIS A 72 13.00 11.61 -13.06
N ARG A 73 13.88 10.66 -12.75
CA ARG A 73 13.60 9.29 -12.31
C ARG A 73 13.89 9.07 -10.84
N THR A 74 14.88 9.76 -10.30
CA THR A 74 15.31 9.66 -8.90
C THR A 74 15.21 11.05 -8.27
N ILE A 75 14.28 11.20 -7.34
CA ILE A 75 13.91 12.48 -6.74
C ILE A 75 14.03 12.35 -5.23
N THR A 76 14.57 13.35 -4.55
CA THR A 76 14.59 13.40 -3.08
C THR A 76 13.94 14.66 -2.55
N PHE A 77 13.35 14.55 -1.36
CA PHE A 77 12.91 15.69 -0.55
C PHE A 77 13.57 15.57 0.81
N SER A 78 14.35 16.57 1.21
CA SER A 78 15.18 16.47 2.40
C SER A 78 15.38 17.81 3.09
N THR A 79 15.66 17.78 4.40
CA THR A 79 15.98 19.00 5.16
C THR A 79 17.40 19.51 4.92
N ARG A 80 18.27 18.65 4.37
CA ARG A 80 19.69 18.93 4.10
C ARG A 80 20.07 18.45 2.70
N SER A 81 21.01 19.16 2.08
CA SER A 81 21.63 18.75 0.82
C SER A 81 22.70 17.68 1.06
N PHE A 82 23.01 16.93 0.02
CA PHE A 82 24.05 15.91 -0.01
C PHE A 82 24.77 15.93 -1.36
N GLN A 83 25.95 15.33 -1.45
CA GLN A 83 26.83 15.44 -2.61
C GLN A 83 27.20 14.09 -3.22
N LYS A 84 27.29 13.01 -2.44
CA LYS A 84 27.87 11.74 -2.90
C LYS A 84 26.86 10.84 -3.60
N THR A 85 25.59 10.91 -3.21
CA THR A 85 24.54 10.07 -3.79
C THR A 85 24.00 10.69 -5.07
N PRO A 86 24.08 10.02 -6.24
CA PRO A 86 23.56 10.56 -7.47
C PRO A 86 22.03 10.49 -7.49
N VAL A 87 21.37 11.63 -7.68
CA VAL A 87 19.93 11.74 -7.91
C VAL A 87 19.68 12.80 -8.99
N ASP A 88 18.56 12.70 -9.70
CA ASP A 88 18.27 13.62 -10.80
C ASP A 88 17.89 15.01 -10.26
N ILE A 89 17.24 15.07 -9.10
CA ILE A 89 16.89 16.33 -8.44
C ILE A 89 16.83 16.16 -6.91
N GLN A 90 17.40 17.16 -6.21
CA GLN A 90 17.34 17.29 -4.76
C GLN A 90 16.42 18.46 -4.39
N ASN A 91 15.29 18.19 -3.75
CA ASN A 91 14.40 19.23 -3.22
C ASN A 91 14.74 19.45 -1.74
N VAL A 92 15.60 20.43 -1.47
CA VAL A 92 15.98 20.80 -0.10
C VAL A 92 14.93 21.75 0.48
N THR A 93 14.24 21.34 1.54
CA THR A 93 13.11 22.06 2.13
C THR A 93 13.01 21.82 3.63
N GLU A 94 12.44 22.76 4.37
CA GLU A 94 12.16 22.58 5.81
C GLU A 94 11.06 21.54 6.07
N ASN A 95 10.14 21.33 5.11
CA ASN A 95 9.01 20.43 5.24
C ASN A 95 8.95 19.40 4.09
N PRO A 96 9.79 18.34 4.12
CA PRO A 96 9.87 17.35 3.04
C PRO A 96 8.54 16.68 2.69
N LEU A 97 7.73 16.36 3.72
CA LEU A 97 6.43 15.73 3.52
C LEU A 97 5.45 16.64 2.76
N GLU A 98 5.44 17.93 3.09
CA GLU A 98 4.58 18.90 2.42
C GLU A 98 4.97 19.04 0.94
N GLU A 99 6.26 19.22 0.66
CA GLU A 99 6.74 19.32 -0.73
C GLU A 99 6.51 18.04 -1.54
N PHE A 100 6.71 16.86 -0.93
CA PHE A 100 6.41 15.58 -1.57
C PHE A 100 4.93 15.46 -1.94
N VAL A 101 4.02 15.81 -1.03
CA VAL A 101 2.57 15.75 -1.28
C VAL A 101 2.14 16.77 -2.34
N SER A 102 2.70 17.99 -2.33
CA SER A 102 2.49 18.98 -3.41
C SER A 102 2.95 18.40 -4.74
N TRP A 103 4.21 17.95 -4.80
CA TRP A 103 4.83 17.44 -6.01
C TRP A 103 4.06 16.25 -6.61
N ILE A 104 3.67 15.25 -5.80
CA ILE A 104 3.00 14.07 -6.34
C ILE A 104 1.62 14.42 -6.88
N ILE A 105 0.91 15.37 -6.27
CA ILE A 105 -0.40 15.85 -6.73
C ILE A 105 -0.24 16.64 -8.03
N ASP A 106 0.65 17.63 -8.03
CA ASP A 106 0.78 18.63 -9.11
C ASP A 106 1.45 18.04 -10.35
N SER A 107 2.39 17.10 -10.17
CA SER A 107 3.07 16.42 -11.29
C SER A 107 2.24 15.32 -11.94
N THR A 108 1.04 15.01 -11.45
CA THR A 108 0.24 13.87 -11.93
C THR A 108 -0.49 14.17 -13.25
N VAL A 109 0.09 13.68 -14.34
CA VAL A 109 -0.46 13.82 -15.72
C VAL A 109 -1.33 12.65 -16.19
N THR A 110 -1.14 11.46 -15.63
CA THR A 110 -1.96 10.25 -15.82
C THR A 110 -2.19 9.57 -14.47
N ASP A 111 -2.99 8.49 -14.41
CA ASP A 111 -3.12 7.72 -13.17
C ASP A 111 -1.73 7.36 -12.64
N THR A 112 -1.48 7.66 -11.37
CA THR A 112 -0.21 7.40 -10.70
C THR A 112 -0.45 6.42 -9.58
N VAL A 113 0.29 5.30 -9.56
CA VAL A 113 0.27 4.34 -8.46
C VAL A 113 1.58 4.47 -7.69
N ALA A 114 1.48 4.99 -6.47
CA ALA A 114 2.59 5.22 -5.57
C ALA A 114 2.68 4.10 -4.52
N PHE A 115 3.86 3.54 -4.39
CA PHE A 115 4.14 2.35 -3.62
C PHE A 115 5.16 2.64 -2.54
N SER A 116 4.84 2.29 -1.31
CA SER A 116 5.80 2.16 -0.22
C SER A 116 5.79 0.73 0.32
N HIS A 117 6.87 0.31 0.97
CA HIS A 117 6.99 -1.04 1.48
C HIS A 117 6.65 -1.09 2.97
N PHE A 118 5.58 -1.81 3.32
CA PHE A 118 4.99 -1.80 4.67
C PHE A 118 4.40 -0.43 5.09
N GLY A 119 4.36 0.55 4.18
CA GLY A 119 3.92 1.90 4.50
C GLY A 119 2.44 2.06 4.81
N GLY A 120 1.62 1.01 4.61
CA GLY A 120 0.23 0.98 5.06
C GLY A 120 0.06 1.14 6.59
N ARG A 121 1.14 0.97 7.37
CA ARG A 121 1.20 1.25 8.81
C ARG A 121 2.12 2.40 9.17
N PHE A 122 2.78 3.01 8.19
CA PHE A 122 3.83 4.00 8.40
C PHE A 122 3.72 5.16 7.38
N ASP A 123 4.41 5.07 6.24
CA ASP A 123 4.54 6.17 5.27
C ASP A 123 3.19 6.70 4.79
N MET A 124 2.26 5.80 4.45
CA MET A 124 0.93 6.16 3.95
C MET A 124 0.09 6.86 5.04
N VAL A 125 0.36 6.61 6.31
CA VAL A 125 -0.32 7.29 7.43
C VAL A 125 0.14 8.75 7.52
N LEU A 126 1.44 8.99 7.29
CA LEU A 126 2.02 10.33 7.26
C LEU A 126 1.51 11.12 6.04
N VAL A 127 1.46 10.48 4.86
CA VAL A 127 0.83 11.06 3.66
C VAL A 127 -0.65 11.36 3.91
N PHE A 128 -1.40 10.45 4.54
CA PHE A 128 -2.81 10.67 4.84
C PHE A 128 -3.03 11.89 5.74
N LYS A 129 -2.19 12.06 6.78
CA LYS A 129 -2.25 13.24 7.65
C LYS A 129 -2.07 14.52 6.84
N GLU A 130 -1.08 14.56 5.96
CA GLU A 130 -0.79 15.74 5.15
C GLU A 130 -1.92 16.05 4.14
N LEU A 131 -2.44 15.03 3.47
CA LEU A 131 -3.61 15.17 2.60
C LEU A 131 -4.83 15.74 3.36
N PHE A 132 -5.08 15.23 4.56
CA PHE A 132 -6.18 15.69 5.41
C PHE A 132 -6.03 17.15 5.82
N LEU A 133 -4.81 17.58 6.21
CA LEU A 133 -4.53 18.97 6.56
C LEU A 133 -4.75 19.94 5.38
N ARG A 134 -4.55 19.46 4.15
CA ARG A 134 -4.85 20.20 2.91
C ARG A 134 -6.33 20.19 2.51
N GLY A 135 -7.19 19.55 3.30
CA GLY A 135 -8.61 19.41 2.98
C GLY A 135 -8.92 18.39 1.89
N LEU A 136 -7.97 17.49 1.56
CA LEU A 136 -8.20 16.40 0.61
C LEU A 136 -8.73 15.17 1.35
N THR A 137 -9.81 14.60 0.84
CA THR A 137 -10.48 13.43 1.42
C THR A 137 -10.32 12.21 0.51
N PRO A 138 -9.26 11.41 0.68
CA PRO A 138 -9.05 10.26 -0.17
C PRO A 138 -10.04 9.12 0.09
N ASP A 139 -10.37 8.36 -0.96
CA ASP A 139 -11.05 7.07 -0.81
C ASP A 139 -10.07 6.06 -0.20
N MET A 140 -10.45 5.46 0.92
CA MET A 140 -9.56 4.57 1.68
C MET A 140 -10.11 3.15 1.81
N ILE A 141 -9.23 2.17 1.61
CA ILE A 141 -9.46 0.77 1.96
C ILE A 141 -8.48 0.41 3.06
N LYS A 142 -9.00 -0.02 4.22
CA LYS A 142 -8.20 -0.35 5.40
C LYS A 142 -8.69 -1.63 6.08
N LYS A 143 -7.78 -2.30 6.77
CA LYS A 143 -8.08 -3.41 7.69
C LYS A 143 -7.54 -3.03 9.07
N GLY A 144 -8.45 -2.70 9.99
CA GLY A 144 -8.08 -2.06 11.26
C GLY A 144 -7.29 -0.77 11.00
N ASN A 145 -6.10 -0.66 11.58
CA ASN A 145 -5.22 0.50 11.42
C ASN A 145 -4.28 0.41 10.21
N LYS A 146 -4.29 -0.70 9.46
CA LYS A 146 -3.47 -0.84 8.25
C LYS A 146 -4.22 -0.30 7.04
N LEU A 147 -3.69 0.73 6.40
CA LEU A 147 -4.12 1.21 5.08
C LEU A 147 -3.64 0.22 4.01
N TYR A 148 -4.53 -0.22 3.13
CA TYR A 148 -4.16 -1.05 1.99
C TYR A 148 -4.10 -0.22 0.71
N GLU A 149 -5.02 0.73 0.56
CA GLU A 149 -5.07 1.64 -0.58
C GLU A 149 -5.68 2.98 -0.16
N MET A 150 -5.13 4.06 -0.71
CA MET A 150 -5.65 5.41 -0.57
C MET A 150 -5.67 6.09 -1.94
N LYS A 151 -6.83 6.56 -2.40
CA LYS A 151 -7.00 7.19 -3.71
C LYS A 151 -7.39 8.65 -3.59
N VAL A 152 -6.58 9.53 -4.17
CA VAL A 152 -6.84 10.96 -4.28
C VAL A 152 -7.17 11.26 -5.74
N LYS A 153 -8.31 11.91 -5.98
CA LYS A 153 -8.64 12.41 -7.31
C LYS A 153 -7.88 13.70 -7.57
N VAL A 154 -7.14 13.76 -8.68
CA VAL A 154 -6.35 14.92 -9.08
C VAL A 154 -6.76 15.40 -10.48
N GLY A 155 -6.96 16.70 -10.60
CA GLY A 155 -7.54 17.31 -11.79
C GLY A 155 -8.93 16.75 -12.14
N LYS A 156 -9.27 16.71 -13.44
CA LYS A 156 -10.60 16.29 -13.90
C LYS A 156 -10.77 14.76 -13.97
N LYS A 157 -9.70 14.01 -14.26
CA LYS A 157 -9.79 12.60 -14.69
C LYS A 157 -8.78 11.64 -14.07
N ASN A 158 -7.77 12.11 -13.36
CA ASN A 158 -6.65 11.29 -12.92
C ASN A 158 -6.73 10.97 -11.43
N TRP A 159 -6.04 9.90 -11.04
CA TRP A 159 -5.94 9.47 -9.66
C TRP A 159 -4.49 9.32 -9.24
N VAL A 160 -4.18 9.75 -8.02
CA VAL A 160 -3.00 9.28 -7.27
C VAL A 160 -3.47 8.17 -6.34
N ILE A 161 -2.87 6.99 -6.45
CA ILE A 161 -3.27 5.77 -5.76
C ILE A 161 -2.07 5.30 -4.94
N PHE A 162 -2.12 5.48 -3.63
CA PHE A 162 -1.10 4.98 -2.71
C PHE A 162 -1.43 3.53 -2.33
N ARG A 163 -0.43 2.64 -2.39
CA ARG A 163 -0.55 1.21 -2.06
C ARG A 163 0.65 0.73 -1.26
N ASP A 164 0.39 -0.21 -0.35
CA ASP A 164 1.43 -0.92 0.38
C ASP A 164 1.85 -2.19 -0.37
N THR A 165 3.11 -2.23 -0.81
CA THR A 165 3.67 -3.37 -1.56
C THR A 165 3.79 -4.64 -0.74
N PHE A 166 3.81 -4.56 0.60
CA PHE A 166 3.83 -5.73 1.48
C PHE A 166 2.58 -6.60 1.29
N ASN A 167 1.47 -6.01 0.82
CA ASN A 167 0.26 -6.76 0.49
C ASN A 167 0.39 -7.59 -0.81
N LEU A 168 1.34 -7.25 -1.68
CA LEU A 168 1.69 -7.98 -2.90
C LEU A 168 2.84 -8.95 -2.65
N MET A 169 3.86 -8.50 -1.92
CA MET A 169 5.11 -9.21 -1.65
C MET A 169 5.36 -9.24 -0.12
N PRO A 170 4.78 -10.21 0.62
CA PRO A 170 4.75 -10.20 2.09
C PRO A 170 6.05 -10.71 2.72
N MET A 171 7.16 -10.05 2.42
CA MET A 171 8.49 -10.29 2.98
C MET A 171 9.21 -8.96 3.18
N SER A 172 10.36 -8.95 3.87
CA SER A 172 11.12 -7.71 4.08
C SER A 172 11.73 -7.18 2.78
N LEU A 173 11.96 -5.87 2.69
CA LEU A 173 12.59 -5.24 1.53
C LEU A 173 13.95 -5.89 1.17
N ALA A 174 14.79 -6.17 2.18
CA ALA A 174 16.07 -6.85 1.98
C ALA A 174 15.90 -8.30 1.47
N SER A 175 14.83 -8.99 1.86
CA SER A 175 14.53 -10.34 1.36
C SER A 175 14.05 -10.36 -0.09
N LEU A 176 13.58 -9.22 -0.63
CA LEU A 176 13.16 -9.13 -2.04
C LEU A 176 14.35 -9.24 -3.00
N VAL A 177 15.54 -8.80 -2.59
CA VAL A 177 16.76 -8.86 -3.40
C VAL A 177 17.10 -10.31 -3.81
N PRO A 178 17.32 -11.27 -2.89
CA PRO A 178 17.55 -12.66 -3.26
C PRO A 178 16.30 -13.34 -3.84
N ALA A 179 15.09 -12.98 -3.39
CA ALA A 179 13.86 -13.62 -3.85
C ALA A 179 13.58 -13.39 -5.35
N PHE A 180 13.95 -12.22 -5.88
CA PHE A 180 13.80 -11.89 -7.29
C PHE A 180 15.12 -11.87 -8.07
N ALA A 181 16.23 -12.30 -7.44
CA ALA A 181 17.58 -12.24 -8.00
C ALA A 181 17.91 -10.84 -8.57
N LEU A 182 17.60 -9.79 -7.79
CA LEU A 182 17.78 -8.40 -8.20
C LEU A 182 19.27 -8.05 -8.27
N SER A 183 19.68 -7.36 -9.34
CA SER A 183 21.04 -6.83 -9.51
C SER A 183 21.12 -5.42 -8.91
N VAL A 184 20.96 -5.32 -7.59
CA VAL A 184 21.00 -4.07 -6.81
C VAL A 184 21.95 -4.24 -5.64
N GLU A 185 22.49 -3.13 -5.13
CA GLU A 185 23.38 -3.16 -3.96
C GLU A 185 22.63 -3.63 -2.71
N ASP A 186 23.32 -4.42 -1.89
CA ASP A 186 22.78 -4.86 -0.61
C ASP A 186 22.53 -3.66 0.32
N LYS A 187 21.48 -3.79 1.12
CA LYS A 187 21.07 -2.74 2.04
C LYS A 187 22.15 -2.48 3.11
N PRO A 188 22.72 -1.26 3.20
CA PRO A 188 23.72 -0.96 4.22
C PRO A 188 23.11 -0.91 5.62
N PHE A 189 23.93 -1.08 6.66
CA PHE A 189 23.50 -0.88 8.05
C PHE A 189 23.38 0.61 8.34
N PHE A 190 22.21 1.03 8.83
CA PHE A 190 21.93 2.43 9.14
C PHE A 190 21.70 2.66 10.65
N PRO A 191 22.36 3.64 11.27
CA PRO A 191 22.22 3.94 12.69
C PRO A 191 20.96 4.77 12.97
N HIS A 192 19.78 4.16 12.98
CA HIS A 192 18.50 4.86 13.10
C HIS A 192 18.40 5.86 14.28
N MET A 193 19.08 5.61 15.40
CA MET A 193 18.99 6.48 16.59
C MET A 193 19.75 7.80 16.44
N VAL A 194 20.66 7.91 15.47
CA VAL A 194 21.40 9.15 15.19
C VAL A 194 20.63 10.08 14.24
N ASN A 195 19.50 9.65 13.68
CA ASN A 195 18.66 10.48 12.84
C ASN A 195 17.96 11.58 13.68
N ARG A 196 18.72 12.63 13.99
CA ARG A 196 18.33 13.75 14.85
C ARG A 196 18.94 15.06 14.35
N PRO A 197 18.29 16.21 14.61
CA PRO A 197 18.77 17.51 14.15
C PRO A 197 20.20 17.86 14.55
N GLU A 198 20.65 17.40 15.72
CA GLU A 198 21.95 17.77 16.29
C GLU A 198 23.13 17.15 15.52
N ASN A 199 22.87 16.10 14.73
CA ASN A 199 23.88 15.34 14.00
C ASN A 199 24.04 15.77 12.53
N TYR A 200 23.15 16.62 12.00
CA TYR A 200 23.28 17.15 10.64
C TYR A 200 24.53 18.01 10.47
N GLY A 201 25.16 17.93 9.28
CA GLY A 201 26.36 18.70 8.94
C GLY A 201 27.59 18.35 9.76
N LYS A 202 27.60 17.20 10.44
CA LYS A 202 28.69 16.75 11.31
C LYS A 202 29.12 15.32 10.97
N GLU A 203 30.37 15.03 11.27
CA GLU A 203 30.86 13.66 11.36
C GLU A 203 30.68 13.15 12.78
N ILE A 204 30.09 11.96 12.91
CA ILE A 204 29.88 11.28 14.18
C ILE A 204 30.40 9.84 14.11
N PHE A 205 30.47 9.17 15.27
CA PHE A 205 30.89 7.77 15.39
C PHE A 205 29.80 6.99 16.09
N PRO A 206 28.82 6.44 15.36
CA PRO A 206 27.68 5.75 15.95
C PRO A 206 28.10 4.51 16.75
N VAL A 207 27.45 4.29 17.89
CA VAL A 207 27.65 3.10 18.73
C VAL A 207 26.69 1.98 18.31
N LYS A 208 26.93 0.74 18.76
CA LYS A 208 26.07 -0.41 18.40
C LYS A 208 24.58 -0.17 18.72
N ASP A 209 24.30 0.49 19.83
CA ASP A 209 22.93 0.83 20.24
C ASP A 209 22.23 1.74 19.23
N ASP A 210 22.99 2.58 18.51
CA ASP A 210 22.42 3.48 17.51
C ASP A 210 21.85 2.74 16.30
N TYR A 211 22.33 1.52 16.03
CA TYR A 211 21.86 0.62 14.98
C TYR A 211 20.74 -0.30 15.46
N LEU A 212 20.29 -0.17 16.71
CA LEU A 212 19.32 -1.08 17.33
C LEU A 212 19.80 -2.54 17.29
N ALA A 213 21.11 -2.76 17.49
CA ALA A 213 21.74 -4.06 17.34
C ALA A 213 21.05 -5.15 18.16
N ASP A 214 20.58 -4.84 19.37
CA ASP A 214 19.94 -5.80 20.28
C ASP A 214 18.58 -6.31 19.78
N GLY A 215 17.94 -5.59 18.85
CA GLY A 215 16.72 -6.04 18.18
C GLY A 215 16.95 -6.92 16.96
N MET A 216 18.20 -7.13 16.53
CA MET A 216 18.51 -7.92 15.34
C MET A 216 18.39 -9.43 15.61
N MET A 217 17.87 -10.18 14.64
CA MET A 217 17.90 -11.65 14.68
C MET A 217 19.35 -12.16 14.69
N PRO A 218 19.63 -13.34 15.28
CA PRO A 218 21.00 -13.84 15.50
C PRO A 218 21.91 -13.78 14.26
N ASP A 219 21.43 -14.23 13.10
CA ASP A 219 22.21 -14.25 11.86
C ASP A 219 22.56 -12.83 11.38
N LYS A 220 21.58 -11.91 11.43
CA LYS A 220 21.79 -10.51 11.06
C LYS A 220 22.69 -9.81 12.07
N ARG A 221 22.58 -10.14 13.36
CA ARG A 221 23.43 -9.61 14.43
C ARG A 221 24.89 -10.02 14.22
N ALA A 222 25.15 -11.28 13.87
CA ALA A 222 26.50 -11.74 13.58
C ALA A 222 27.13 -11.02 12.37
N GLN A 223 26.35 -10.81 11.30
CA GLN A 223 26.79 -10.01 10.14
C GLN A 223 27.07 -8.56 10.53
N PHE A 224 26.17 -7.95 11.31
CA PHE A 224 26.33 -6.59 11.82
C PHE A 224 27.58 -6.45 12.68
N ASP A 225 27.81 -7.33 13.64
CA ASP A 225 28.97 -7.22 14.54
C ASP A 225 30.28 -7.29 13.76
N LYS A 226 30.38 -8.19 12.77
CA LYS A 226 31.56 -8.25 11.89
C LYS A 226 31.77 -6.97 11.09
N TRP A 227 30.68 -6.45 10.50
CA TRP A 227 30.72 -5.19 9.75
C TRP A 227 31.09 -4.01 10.66
N TYR A 228 30.48 -3.91 11.85
CA TYR A 228 30.70 -2.83 12.80
C TYR A 228 32.15 -2.77 13.29
N GLU A 229 32.78 -3.91 13.61
CA GLU A 229 34.18 -3.90 14.04
C GLU A 229 35.13 -3.36 12.96
N GLN A 230 34.76 -3.48 11.67
CA GLN A 230 35.53 -2.95 10.55
C GLN A 230 35.30 -1.45 10.33
N HIS A 231 34.10 -0.94 10.60
CA HIS A 231 33.68 0.43 10.22
C HIS A 231 33.50 1.39 11.43
N LYS A 232 33.58 0.91 12.68
CA LYS A 232 33.32 1.72 13.90
C LYS A 232 34.20 2.97 14.08
N ASN A 233 35.36 3.01 13.43
CA ASN A 233 36.30 4.13 13.49
C ASN A 233 36.22 5.03 12.24
N GLU A 234 35.28 4.76 11.33
CA GLU A 234 35.07 5.59 10.15
C GLU A 234 34.10 6.73 10.49
N PRO A 235 34.36 7.96 10.00
CA PRO A 235 33.45 9.07 10.21
C PRO A 235 32.12 8.83 9.49
N PHE A 236 31.02 8.92 10.23
CA PHE A 236 29.67 8.81 9.69
C PHE A 236 29.09 10.21 9.46
N ASN A 237 28.66 10.49 8.23
CA ASN A 237 27.92 11.70 7.88
C ASN A 237 26.45 11.35 7.64
N LEU A 238 25.56 11.90 8.47
CA LEU A 238 24.12 11.59 8.44
C LEU A 238 23.45 12.03 7.13
N ASP A 239 23.83 13.19 6.58
CA ASP A 239 23.23 13.76 5.37
C ASP A 239 23.48 12.84 4.16
N GLU A 240 24.73 12.41 3.99
CA GLU A 240 25.13 11.48 2.93
C GLU A 240 24.56 10.08 3.13
N ALA A 241 24.51 9.61 4.38
CA ALA A 241 24.01 8.28 4.71
C ALA A 241 22.49 8.18 4.50
N LEU A 242 21.70 9.20 4.86
CA LEU A 242 20.26 9.24 4.60
C LEU A 242 19.99 9.15 3.10
N ALA A 243 20.74 9.90 2.30
CA ALA A 243 20.61 9.89 0.85
C ALA A 243 20.93 8.51 0.27
N SER A 244 22.09 7.96 0.60
CA SER A 244 22.50 6.64 0.10
C SER A 244 21.52 5.55 0.51
N TYR A 245 21.11 5.51 1.78
CA TYR A 245 20.22 4.49 2.32
C TYR A 245 18.82 4.56 1.73
N CYS A 246 18.18 5.73 1.78
CA CYS A 246 16.79 5.88 1.34
C CYS A 246 16.66 5.77 -0.19
N THR A 247 17.64 6.29 -0.96
CA THR A 247 17.68 6.10 -2.42
C THR A 247 17.89 4.63 -2.79
N ASN A 248 18.71 3.89 -2.05
CA ASN A 248 18.87 2.45 -2.26
C ASN A 248 17.57 1.68 -1.96
N ASP A 249 16.85 2.03 -0.89
CA ASP A 249 15.58 1.38 -0.54
C ASP A 249 14.52 1.53 -1.65
N VAL A 250 14.40 2.71 -2.24
CA VAL A 250 13.46 2.91 -3.37
C VAL A 250 13.94 2.29 -4.68
N GLU A 251 15.25 2.13 -4.87
CA GLU A 251 15.82 1.38 -5.99
C GLU A 251 15.45 -0.11 -5.89
N ILE A 252 15.72 -0.72 -4.73
CA ILE A 252 15.35 -2.12 -4.44
C ILE A 252 13.85 -2.29 -4.62
N LEU A 253 13.04 -1.38 -4.09
CA LEU A 253 11.58 -1.46 -4.18
C LEU A 253 11.09 -1.38 -5.63
N MET A 254 11.62 -0.44 -6.43
CA MET A 254 11.25 -0.33 -7.84
C MET A 254 11.69 -1.57 -8.62
N ALA A 255 12.90 -2.08 -8.41
CA ALA A 255 13.40 -3.30 -9.05
C ALA A 255 12.53 -4.51 -8.71
N ALA A 256 12.13 -4.67 -7.44
CA ALA A 256 11.22 -5.72 -7.00
C ALA A 256 9.83 -5.60 -7.64
N LEU A 257 9.28 -4.38 -7.72
CA LEU A 257 8.00 -4.13 -8.39
C LEU A 257 8.05 -4.51 -9.88
N ILE A 258 9.13 -4.16 -10.57
CA ILE A 258 9.35 -4.51 -11.98
C ILE A 258 9.44 -6.02 -12.16
N ALA A 259 10.25 -6.70 -11.34
CA ALA A 259 10.39 -8.15 -11.38
C ALA A 259 9.04 -8.85 -11.11
N PHE A 260 8.35 -8.47 -10.03
CA PHE A 260 7.05 -9.02 -9.69
C PHE A 260 6.00 -8.79 -10.79
N ARG A 261 5.99 -7.59 -11.39
CA ARG A 261 5.11 -7.28 -12.52
C ARG A 261 5.38 -8.20 -13.71
N ARG A 262 6.66 -8.42 -14.07
CA ARG A 262 7.05 -9.31 -15.17
C ARG A 262 6.58 -10.74 -14.93
N GLU A 263 6.93 -11.32 -13.77
CA GLU A 263 6.54 -12.69 -13.42
C GLU A 263 5.02 -12.86 -13.43
N PHE A 264 4.29 -11.88 -12.87
CA PHE A 264 2.84 -11.97 -12.84
C PHE A 264 2.20 -11.80 -14.22
N LEU A 265 2.72 -10.92 -15.07
CA LEU A 265 2.21 -10.75 -16.44
C LEU A 265 2.29 -12.05 -17.25
N ASP A 266 3.41 -12.76 -17.12
CA ASP A 266 3.67 -14.04 -17.79
C ASP A 266 2.67 -15.11 -17.32
N VAL A 267 2.59 -15.34 -15.99
CA VAL A 267 1.67 -16.33 -15.41
C VAL A 267 0.19 -15.97 -15.66
N SER A 268 -0.13 -14.67 -15.73
CA SER A 268 -1.51 -14.20 -15.80
C SER A 268 -2.06 -13.92 -17.18
N ASN A 269 -1.30 -14.19 -18.23
CA ASN A 269 -1.66 -13.91 -19.61
C ASN A 269 -2.09 -12.44 -19.83
N GLY A 270 -1.31 -11.51 -19.26
CA GLY A 270 -1.48 -10.07 -19.51
C GLY A 270 -2.18 -9.25 -18.44
N LEU A 271 -2.31 -9.75 -17.19
CA LEU A 271 -2.82 -8.93 -16.08
C LEU A 271 -1.70 -8.11 -15.44
N ASP A 272 -1.78 -6.79 -15.58
CA ASP A 272 -0.84 -5.87 -14.91
C ASP A 272 -1.16 -5.73 -13.43
N VAL A 273 -0.53 -6.56 -12.60
CA VAL A 273 -0.80 -6.67 -11.16
C VAL A 273 -0.64 -5.34 -10.42
N LEU A 274 0.34 -4.50 -10.80
CA LEU A 274 0.63 -3.26 -10.10
C LEU A 274 -0.48 -2.22 -10.29
N ARG A 275 -1.14 -2.22 -11.45
CA ARG A 275 -2.29 -1.36 -11.72
C ARG A 275 -3.58 -1.98 -11.17
N GLU A 276 -3.76 -3.27 -11.40
CA GLU A 276 -5.02 -3.98 -11.20
C GLU A 276 -5.28 -4.34 -9.74
N ALA A 277 -4.26 -4.64 -8.94
CA ALA A 277 -4.44 -5.23 -7.62
C ALA A 277 -3.64 -4.50 -6.54
N MET A 278 -4.21 -4.50 -5.34
CA MET A 278 -3.61 -3.97 -4.12
C MET A 278 -3.11 -5.06 -3.16
N THR A 279 -3.52 -6.32 -3.40
CA THR A 279 -3.11 -7.49 -2.62
C THR A 279 -2.87 -8.66 -3.56
N ILE A 280 -1.98 -9.57 -3.18
CA ILE A 280 -1.73 -10.81 -3.93
C ILE A 280 -3.01 -11.64 -4.06
N ALA A 281 -3.83 -11.72 -3.01
CA ALA A 281 -5.12 -12.42 -3.05
C ALA A 281 -6.09 -11.81 -4.09
N SER A 282 -6.13 -10.47 -4.18
CA SER A 282 -6.93 -9.77 -5.19
C SER A 282 -6.39 -10.04 -6.60
N ALA A 283 -5.06 -10.07 -6.77
CA ALA A 283 -4.41 -10.39 -8.03
C ALA A 283 -4.74 -11.83 -8.49
N CYS A 284 -4.58 -12.83 -7.60
CA CYS A 284 -4.92 -14.21 -7.88
C CYS A 284 -6.40 -14.39 -8.21
N MET A 285 -7.30 -13.72 -7.47
CA MET A 285 -8.73 -13.76 -7.75
C MET A 285 -9.06 -13.15 -9.12
N LYS A 286 -8.40 -12.04 -9.50
CA LYS A 286 -8.57 -11.48 -10.84
C LYS A 286 -8.03 -12.42 -11.92
N HIS A 287 -6.84 -12.97 -11.74
CA HIS A 287 -6.28 -13.97 -12.65
C HIS A 287 -7.23 -15.16 -12.86
N PHE A 288 -7.76 -15.71 -11.76
CA PHE A 288 -8.76 -16.79 -11.79
C PHE A 288 -10.01 -16.37 -12.58
N ARG A 289 -10.61 -15.22 -12.24
CA ARG A 289 -11.84 -14.76 -12.88
C ARG A 289 -11.68 -14.38 -14.35
N THR A 290 -10.46 -14.03 -14.76
CA THR A 290 -10.17 -13.65 -16.15
C THR A 290 -9.86 -14.86 -17.01
N ASN A 291 -9.02 -15.79 -16.53
CA ASN A 291 -8.46 -16.84 -17.38
C ASN A 291 -9.05 -18.23 -17.14
N HIS A 292 -9.66 -18.46 -15.98
CA HIS A 292 -10.04 -19.82 -15.54
C HIS A 292 -11.52 -19.97 -15.23
N LEU A 293 -12.20 -18.91 -14.78
CA LEU A 293 -13.62 -18.97 -14.41
C LEU A 293 -14.52 -19.02 -15.65
N THR A 294 -15.19 -20.15 -15.84
CA THR A 294 -16.24 -20.28 -16.85
C THR A 294 -17.53 -19.59 -16.41
N SER A 295 -18.31 -19.15 -17.39
CA SER A 295 -19.59 -18.47 -17.14
C SER A 295 -20.56 -19.35 -16.34
N GLN A 296 -21.24 -18.77 -15.35
CA GLN A 296 -22.24 -19.43 -14.51
C GLN A 296 -21.72 -20.66 -13.73
N HIS A 297 -20.42 -20.74 -13.48
CA HIS A 297 -19.84 -21.88 -12.78
C HIS A 297 -19.87 -21.76 -11.26
N LEU A 298 -19.56 -20.57 -10.74
CA LEU A 298 -19.46 -20.34 -9.30
C LEU A 298 -20.61 -19.46 -8.81
N GLY A 299 -21.55 -20.06 -8.07
CA GLY A 299 -22.70 -19.37 -7.48
C GLY A 299 -22.30 -18.40 -6.38
N ILE A 300 -22.98 -17.25 -6.31
CA ILE A 300 -22.85 -16.28 -5.22
C ILE A 300 -23.76 -16.74 -4.09
N VAL A 301 -23.17 -17.28 -3.03
CA VAL A 301 -23.90 -17.64 -1.81
C VAL A 301 -24.11 -16.37 -0.98
N PRO A 302 -25.37 -15.96 -0.68
CA PRO A 302 -25.64 -14.86 0.24
C PRO A 302 -25.06 -15.14 1.62
N GLU A 303 -24.83 -14.09 2.42
CA GLU A 303 -24.31 -14.23 3.79
C GLU A 303 -25.20 -15.11 4.70
N LYS A 304 -26.50 -15.19 4.39
CA LYS A 304 -27.47 -16.06 5.06
C LYS A 304 -27.66 -17.43 4.38
N GLY A 305 -26.86 -17.77 3.36
CA GLY A 305 -27.08 -18.93 2.51
C GLY A 305 -28.31 -18.76 1.61
N TYR A 306 -28.64 -19.81 0.85
CA TYR A 306 -29.88 -19.85 0.06
C TYR A 306 -31.09 -20.24 0.92
N ASP A 307 -30.86 -20.96 2.02
CA ASP A 307 -31.92 -21.58 2.82
C ASP A 307 -32.38 -20.74 4.03
N ASN A 308 -31.58 -19.80 4.56
CA ASN A 308 -32.00 -18.96 5.69
C ASN A 308 -32.66 -17.65 5.25
N ALA A 309 -33.55 -17.73 4.24
CA ALA A 309 -34.46 -16.64 3.93
C ALA A 309 -35.55 -16.46 5.01
N ASP A 310 -35.81 -17.51 5.79
CA ASP A 310 -36.74 -17.49 6.93
C ASP A 310 -36.00 -17.12 8.22
N ASN A 311 -36.31 -15.94 8.79
CA ASN A 311 -35.88 -15.58 10.15
C ASN A 311 -36.73 -16.27 11.24
N GLN A 312 -37.67 -17.15 10.85
CA GLN A 312 -38.62 -17.80 11.75
C GLN A 312 -38.22 -19.26 11.98
N SER A 313 -38.03 -19.66 13.23
CA SER A 313 -37.78 -21.06 13.55
C SER A 313 -39.06 -21.90 13.40
N LEU A 314 -38.92 -23.17 13.01
CA LEU A 314 -40.06 -24.10 12.93
C LEU A 314 -40.81 -24.21 14.27
N LEU A 315 -40.09 -24.12 15.38
CA LEU A 315 -40.66 -24.13 16.72
C LEU A 315 -41.52 -22.89 16.99
N ALA A 316 -41.04 -21.70 16.60
CA ALA A 316 -41.79 -20.45 16.73
C ALA A 316 -43.08 -20.48 15.90
N LEU A 317 -43.02 -21.01 14.67
CA LEU A 317 -44.19 -21.15 13.80
C LEU A 317 -45.24 -22.11 14.40
N ARG A 318 -44.81 -23.23 14.97
CA ARG A 318 -45.70 -24.18 15.67
C ARG A 318 -46.33 -23.56 16.91
N PHE A 319 -45.56 -22.80 17.69
CA PHE A 319 -46.08 -22.07 18.85
C PHE A 319 -47.13 -21.03 18.45
N LEU A 320 -46.86 -20.22 17.40
CA LEU A 320 -47.83 -19.23 16.91
C LEU A 320 -49.11 -19.88 16.39
N ALA A 321 -49.02 -21.04 15.75
CA ALA A 321 -50.19 -21.80 15.31
C ALA A 321 -51.03 -22.29 16.51
N TRP A 322 -50.39 -22.89 17.51
CA TRP A 322 -51.06 -23.30 18.75
C TRP A 322 -51.70 -22.11 19.48
N TYR A 323 -50.98 -21.00 19.63
CA TYR A 323 -51.47 -19.80 20.32
C TYR A 323 -52.70 -19.19 19.61
N ALA A 324 -52.68 -19.16 18.28
CA ALA A 324 -53.81 -18.69 17.47
C ALA A 324 -55.08 -19.51 17.72
N GLU A 325 -54.94 -20.84 17.83
CA GLU A 325 -56.02 -21.78 18.09
C GLU A 325 -56.53 -21.68 19.53
N GLU A 326 -55.64 -21.72 20.53
CA GLU A 326 -55.98 -21.69 21.96
C GLU A 326 -56.68 -20.38 22.36
N HIS A 327 -56.21 -19.24 21.83
CA HIS A 327 -56.72 -17.92 22.19
C HIS A 327 -57.71 -17.34 21.16
N ASN A 328 -58.03 -18.10 20.11
CA ASN A 328 -58.91 -17.67 19.02
C ASN A 328 -58.52 -16.30 18.43
N VAL A 329 -57.22 -16.12 18.16
CA VAL A 329 -56.65 -14.88 17.61
C VAL A 329 -56.06 -15.12 16.22
N ASN A 330 -56.26 -14.18 15.31
CA ASN A 330 -55.68 -14.26 13.97
C ASN A 330 -54.23 -13.71 13.97
N ILE A 331 -53.26 -14.59 13.72
CA ILE A 331 -51.84 -14.27 13.66
C ILE A 331 -51.33 -14.35 12.22
N ARG A 332 -50.68 -13.29 11.75
CA ARG A 332 -49.98 -13.26 10.46
C ARG A 332 -48.50 -13.59 10.64
N ASN A 333 -48.02 -14.60 9.93
CA ASN A 333 -46.62 -15.04 9.91
C ASN A 333 -46.10 -15.19 8.46
N ALA A 334 -44.87 -15.68 8.28
CA ALA A 334 -44.23 -15.85 6.98
C ALA A 334 -44.99 -16.78 6.01
N TYR A 335 -45.80 -17.72 6.53
CA TYR A 335 -46.59 -18.69 5.73
C TYR A 335 -48.04 -18.26 5.53
N SER A 336 -48.47 -17.15 6.13
CA SER A 336 -49.79 -16.57 5.87
C SER A 336 -49.87 -16.05 4.43
N LYS A 337 -51.03 -16.19 3.77
CA LYS A 337 -51.24 -15.76 2.37
C LYS A 337 -50.90 -14.28 2.13
N GLU A 338 -51.02 -13.47 3.16
CA GLU A 338 -50.73 -12.03 3.14
C GLU A 338 -49.30 -11.68 3.63
N GLY A 339 -48.54 -12.68 4.08
CA GLY A 339 -47.24 -12.54 4.72
C GLY A 339 -47.28 -11.81 6.08
N GLU A 340 -46.10 -11.64 6.68
CA GLU A 340 -45.91 -10.87 7.91
C GLU A 340 -46.33 -9.41 7.75
N LYS A 341 -46.96 -8.86 8.79
CA LYS A 341 -47.31 -7.44 8.83
C LYS A 341 -46.03 -6.61 9.06
N ARG A 342 -45.56 -5.91 8.02
CA ARG A 342 -44.47 -4.94 8.15
C ARG A 342 -44.98 -3.65 8.78
N LEU A 343 -44.53 -3.37 10.01
CA LEU A 343 -44.71 -2.07 10.63
C LEU A 343 -43.58 -1.18 10.15
N GLY A 344 -43.90 -0.19 9.31
CA GLY A 344 -42.93 0.83 8.92
C GLY A 344 -42.60 1.71 10.13
N ILE A 345 -41.31 1.94 10.39
CA ILE A 345 -40.90 3.07 11.20
C ILE A 345 -41.06 4.29 10.30
N ILE A 346 -41.99 5.20 10.65
CA ILE A 346 -42.02 6.53 10.07
C ILE A 346 -40.79 7.25 10.65
N GLY A 347 -39.76 7.39 9.84
CA GLY A 347 -38.50 8.06 10.16
C GLY A 347 -37.87 8.58 8.89
#